data_AF-A0A0D9X0V9-F1
#
_entry.id   AF-A0A0D9X0V9-F1
#
_cell.length_a   1.000
_cell.length_b   1.000
_cell.length_c   1.000
_cell.angle_alpha   90.00
_cell.angle_beta   90.00
_cell.angle_gamma   90.00
#
_symmetry.space_group_name_H-M   'P 1'
#
loop_
_entity.id
_entity.type
_entity.pdbx_description
1 polymer ?
#
loop_
_entity_poly.entity_id
_entity_poly.type
_entity_poly.pdbx_seq_one_letter_code
_entity_poly.pdbx_strand_id
1 'polypeptide(L)'
;MARRPCSLLFLLAVLIATTPLAAAQTSCAHRAFTAGSGRVYAACSDLEELNASVHWTHHAGNGTADIAFRLPAAHAAGSWAAWAINPSAVGMIGANALLAYHDPSTGAVSVVTAVIDSYAPLVVADSTTNLTFAVYSRGAEYAGGAYAIHATIQLPGNSTRQNIVWQVGSTSSNGLPDTHQTYGDNVMSSRSWDFSSGNATVVVPKSTEGDNAYEAILRRKNIHGVLNALSWGALFPLGVILARYMRVFPSLDPAWFYLHVACQCSGYVIGAVGWGLGLTLGNKGALYSYHRNIGIALFPLATLQVFALLIRPKKTVKVRFYWNLYHWSVGYTVVILSVLNVFKGIDILQPDQKYKHGYVGVVLVLAMVAFVLEVFTLTVRFKKGGKGSG
;
A
#
# COMPACT_ATOMS: atom_id res chain seq x y z
N MET A 1 -44.04 -14.44 -30.34
CA MET A 1 -44.15 -14.42 -28.86
C MET A 1 -42.75 -14.60 -28.28
N ALA A 2 -42.09 -13.49 -27.91
CA ALA A 2 -40.76 -13.50 -27.33
C ALA A 2 -40.88 -13.49 -25.80
N ARG A 3 -40.31 -14.49 -25.11
CA ARG A 3 -40.18 -14.48 -23.65
C ARG A 3 -38.73 -14.14 -23.29
N ARG A 4 -38.53 -12.97 -22.66
CA ARG A 4 -37.30 -12.57 -21.97
C ARG A 4 -37.31 -13.17 -20.56
N PRO A 5 -36.16 -13.59 -19.99
CA PRO A 5 -35.96 -13.62 -18.55
C PRO A 5 -34.87 -12.61 -18.17
N CYS A 6 -35.28 -11.42 -17.73
CA CYS A 6 -34.37 -10.39 -17.19
C CYS A 6 -34.99 -9.77 -15.93
N SER A 7 -35.34 -10.61 -14.94
CA SER A 7 -35.97 -10.09 -13.70
C SER A 7 -35.59 -10.85 -12.41
N LEU A 8 -34.71 -11.86 -12.45
CA LEU A 8 -34.22 -12.51 -11.22
C LEU A 8 -32.87 -11.99 -10.72
N LEU A 9 -32.08 -11.29 -11.55
CA LEU A 9 -30.77 -10.75 -11.16
C LEU A 9 -30.84 -9.38 -10.45
N PHE A 10 -31.99 -8.72 -10.46
CA PHE A 10 -32.16 -7.40 -9.82
C PHE A 10 -32.71 -7.48 -8.38
N LEU A 11 -33.33 -8.60 -8.01
CA LEU A 11 -33.92 -8.81 -6.67
C LEU A 11 -32.89 -9.29 -5.63
N LEU A 12 -31.74 -9.81 -6.05
CA LEU A 12 -30.63 -10.16 -5.14
C LEU A 12 -29.74 -8.96 -4.77
N ALA A 13 -29.85 -7.83 -5.48
CA ALA A 13 -29.00 -6.65 -5.29
C ALA A 13 -29.57 -5.63 -4.29
N VAL A 14 -30.80 -5.80 -3.81
CA VAL A 14 -31.50 -4.81 -2.94
C VAL A 14 -31.63 -5.29 -1.48
N LEU A 15 -31.25 -6.53 -1.16
CA LEU A 15 -31.35 -7.09 0.20
C LEU A 15 -30.05 -7.04 1.03
N ILE A 16 -29.03 -6.32 0.58
CA ILE A 16 -27.77 -6.09 1.34
C ILE A 16 -27.72 -4.68 1.96
N ALA A 17 -28.70 -3.83 1.70
CA ALA A 17 -28.77 -2.47 2.24
C ALA A 17 -29.91 -2.35 3.25
N THR A 18 -29.73 -2.89 4.47
CA THR A 18 -30.40 -2.47 5.73
C THR A 18 -30.04 -3.42 6.87
N THR A 19 -28.75 -3.47 7.23
CA THR A 19 -28.39 -3.77 8.61
C THR A 19 -28.04 -2.43 9.27
N PRO A 20 -28.80 -1.94 10.27
CA PRO A 20 -28.29 -0.87 11.10
C PRO A 20 -27.02 -1.42 11.76
N LEU A 21 -25.87 -0.79 11.52
CA LEU A 21 -24.70 -1.00 12.36
C LEU A 21 -25.10 -0.46 13.74
N ALA A 22 -25.56 -1.36 14.61
CA ALA A 22 -25.66 -1.06 16.03
C ALA A 22 -24.25 -0.73 16.52
N ALA A 23 -24.10 0.46 17.10
CA ALA A 23 -22.88 0.88 17.77
C ALA A 23 -22.58 -0.11 18.91
N ALA A 24 -21.47 -0.83 18.77
CA ALA A 24 -20.83 -1.56 19.87
C ALA A 24 -19.32 -1.55 19.66
N GLN A 25 -18.67 -0.41 19.94
CA GLN A 25 -17.23 -0.39 20.21
C GLN A 25 -17.06 -0.40 21.74
N THR A 26 -16.93 -1.59 22.31
CA THR A 26 -16.22 -1.77 23.58
C THR A 26 -15.06 -2.69 23.29
N SER A 27 -13.84 -2.16 23.16
CA SER A 27 -12.63 -2.97 23.34
C SER A 27 -11.32 -2.16 23.42
N CYS A 28 -11.14 -1.33 24.45
CA CYS A 28 -9.78 -1.17 25.04
C CYS A 28 -9.41 -2.43 25.86
N ALA A 29 -9.82 -3.61 25.36
CA ALA A 29 -10.13 -4.78 26.15
C ALA A 29 -8.85 -5.38 26.75
N HIS A 30 -8.73 -5.14 28.05
CA HIS A 30 -8.12 -6.05 29.00
C HIS A 30 -6.61 -6.25 28.87
N ARG A 31 -5.82 -5.18 28.90
CA ARG A 31 -4.39 -5.28 29.23
C ARG A 31 -4.00 -4.20 30.22
N ALA A 32 -3.97 -4.59 31.49
CA ALA A 32 -3.25 -3.83 32.49
C ALA A 32 -1.84 -3.51 31.95
N PHE A 33 -1.45 -2.24 32.06
CA PHE A 33 -0.04 -1.88 32.11
C PHE A 33 0.65 -2.73 33.18
N THR A 34 1.95 -2.95 33.06
CA THR A 34 2.71 -3.94 33.84
C THR A 34 2.10 -4.22 35.21
N ALA A 35 1.74 -5.48 35.50
CA ALA A 35 0.98 -5.85 36.69
C ALA A 35 1.63 -5.27 37.95
N GLY A 36 0.87 -4.50 38.74
CA GLY A 36 1.38 -3.77 39.90
C GLY A 36 1.77 -2.30 39.66
N SER A 37 1.71 -1.80 38.42
CA SER A 37 1.98 -0.37 38.11
C SER A 37 0.93 0.59 38.68
N GLY A 38 -0.27 0.11 39.02
CA GLY A 38 -1.37 0.91 39.57
C GLY A 38 -1.94 1.97 38.62
N ARG A 39 -1.52 2.00 37.35
CA ARG A 39 -1.94 3.01 36.37
C ARG A 39 -3.35 2.74 35.86
N VAL A 40 -4.26 3.68 36.15
CA VAL A 40 -5.66 3.66 35.72
C VAL A 40 -5.96 4.93 34.95
N TYR A 41 -6.62 4.79 33.81
CA TYR A 41 -7.02 5.90 32.94
C TYR A 41 -8.55 5.96 32.84
N ALA A 42 -9.10 7.17 32.79
CA ALA A 42 -10.55 7.38 32.77
C ALA A 42 -11.20 6.98 31.43
N ALA A 43 -10.46 7.12 30.33
CA ALA A 43 -10.94 6.85 28.98
C ALA A 43 -9.85 6.21 28.12
N CYS A 44 -10.26 5.65 26.99
CA CYS A 44 -9.38 4.98 26.06
C CYS A 44 -10.02 4.83 24.67
N SER A 45 -9.21 4.60 23.66
CA SER A 45 -9.65 4.36 22.29
C SER A 45 -8.61 3.60 21.49
N ASP A 46 -9.10 2.76 20.57
CA ASP A 46 -8.28 2.06 19.60
C ASP A 46 -7.96 2.97 18.40
N LEU A 47 -6.73 2.87 17.91
CA LEU A 47 -6.25 3.54 16.72
C LEU A 47 -6.10 2.48 15.63
N GLU A 48 -6.85 2.64 14.53
CA GLU A 48 -6.86 1.69 13.42
C GLU A 48 -5.44 1.52 12.84
N GLU A 49 -4.71 2.63 12.70
CA GLU A 49 -3.35 2.61 12.19
C GLU A 49 -2.37 2.01 13.22
N LEU A 50 -1.59 1.01 12.78
CA LEU A 50 -0.64 0.26 13.62
C LEU A 50 -1.31 -0.58 14.71
N ASN A 51 -2.64 -0.77 14.66
CA ASN A 51 -3.44 -1.42 15.71
C ASN A 51 -3.08 -0.90 17.11
N ALA A 52 -2.79 0.39 17.21
CA ALA A 52 -2.35 1.01 18.44
C ALA A 52 -3.54 1.36 19.34
N SER A 53 -3.28 1.79 20.56
CA SER A 53 -4.32 2.30 21.46
C SER A 53 -3.79 3.48 22.27
N VAL A 54 -4.70 4.37 22.62
CA VAL A 54 -4.42 5.51 23.52
C VAL A 54 -5.37 5.46 24.70
N HIS A 55 -4.83 5.65 25.89
CA HIS A 55 -5.56 5.77 27.15
C HIS A 55 -5.26 7.14 27.74
N TRP A 56 -6.25 7.78 28.36
CA TRP A 56 -6.03 9.08 28.96
C TRP A 56 -6.96 9.40 30.15
N THR A 57 -6.50 10.33 30.98
CA THR A 57 -7.29 11.03 31.99
C THR A 57 -7.04 12.52 31.84
N HIS A 58 -8.09 13.30 31.58
CA HIS A 58 -7.98 14.75 31.45
C HIS A 58 -8.29 15.44 32.79
N HIS A 59 -7.41 16.33 33.22
CA HIS A 59 -7.51 17.08 34.47
C HIS A 59 -7.86 18.54 34.17
N ALA A 60 -9.16 18.84 34.12
CA ALA A 60 -9.63 20.18 33.74
C ALA A 60 -9.16 21.30 34.68
N GLY A 61 -8.88 21.00 35.96
CA GLY A 61 -8.49 21.99 36.96
C GLY A 61 -7.10 22.62 36.74
N ASN A 62 -6.20 21.93 36.05
CA ASN A 62 -4.84 22.40 35.74
C ASN A 62 -4.49 22.28 34.25
N GLY A 63 -5.42 21.82 33.41
CA GLY A 63 -5.22 21.69 31.96
C GLY A 63 -4.20 20.63 31.57
N THR A 64 -3.98 19.63 32.42
CA THR A 64 -3.06 18.52 32.13
C THR A 64 -3.81 17.27 31.67
N ALA A 65 -3.09 16.36 31.03
CA ALA A 65 -3.59 15.03 30.74
C ALA A 65 -2.54 13.98 31.11
N ASP A 66 -3.00 12.91 31.77
CA ASP A 66 -2.26 11.67 31.84
C ASP A 66 -2.55 10.86 30.59
N ILE A 67 -1.52 10.35 29.95
CA ILE A 67 -1.63 9.58 28.72
C ILE A 67 -0.90 8.25 28.84
N ALA A 68 -1.41 7.25 28.12
CA ALA A 68 -0.66 6.06 27.76
C ALA A 68 -0.92 5.70 26.29
N PHE A 69 0.13 5.70 25.49
CA PHE A 69 0.12 5.17 24.13
C PHE A 69 0.65 3.75 24.14
N ARG A 70 -0.02 2.83 23.45
CA ARG A 70 0.38 1.42 23.39
C ARG A 70 0.52 0.97 21.93
N LEU A 71 1.67 0.37 21.63
CA LEU A 71 1.97 -0.28 20.36
C LEU A 71 1.98 -1.81 20.56
N PRO A 72 1.19 -2.58 19.80
CA PRO A 72 1.07 -4.03 20.01
C PRO A 72 2.32 -4.80 19.52
N ALA A 73 2.44 -6.04 19.99
CA ALA A 73 3.59 -6.90 19.73
C ALA A 73 3.88 -7.16 18.24
N ALA A 74 2.87 -7.07 17.37
CA ALA A 74 3.02 -7.22 15.92
C ALA A 74 4.00 -6.22 15.30
N HIS A 75 4.20 -5.06 15.93
CA HIS A 75 5.05 -3.98 15.41
C HIS A 75 6.30 -3.70 16.27
N ALA A 76 6.39 -4.29 17.46
CA ALA A 76 7.28 -3.84 18.53
C ALA A 76 8.60 -4.64 18.66
N ALA A 77 8.76 -5.77 17.96
CA ALA A 77 10.01 -6.53 17.97
C ALA A 77 11.10 -5.83 17.13
N GLY A 78 12.26 -5.53 17.73
CA GLY A 78 13.39 -4.91 17.04
C GLY A 78 13.12 -3.50 16.52
N SER A 79 12.16 -2.80 17.12
CA SER A 79 11.68 -1.48 16.70
C SER A 79 11.69 -0.49 17.85
N TRP A 80 11.29 0.74 17.55
CA TRP A 80 11.00 1.81 18.50
C TRP A 80 9.57 2.30 18.30
N ALA A 81 8.97 2.89 19.33
CA ALA A 81 7.64 3.47 19.29
C ALA A 81 7.71 4.96 19.62
N ALA A 82 6.89 5.80 18.99
CA ALA A 82 6.78 7.20 19.35
C ALA A 82 5.33 7.66 19.39
N TRP A 83 5.05 8.58 20.30
CA TRP A 83 3.80 9.31 20.40
C TRP A 83 4.10 10.80 20.58
N ALA A 84 3.33 11.67 19.93
CA ALA A 84 3.61 13.09 19.89
C ALA A 84 2.35 13.94 19.88
N ILE A 85 2.48 15.18 20.36
CA ILE A 85 1.54 16.26 20.06
C ILE A 85 2.20 17.23 19.10
N ASN A 86 1.49 17.64 18.06
CA ASN A 86 1.88 18.76 17.22
C ASN A 86 0.99 19.98 17.52
N PRO A 87 1.52 21.02 18.19
CA PRO A 87 0.75 22.21 18.54
C PRO A 87 0.30 23.04 17.33
N SER A 88 0.96 22.88 16.19
CA SER A 88 0.80 23.76 15.02
C SER A 88 -0.09 23.16 13.93
N ALA A 89 0.00 21.86 13.69
CA ALA A 89 -0.71 21.20 12.58
C ALA A 89 -0.95 19.70 12.83
N VAL A 90 -1.81 19.08 12.03
CA VAL A 90 -1.94 17.62 11.99
C VAL A 90 -0.88 17.06 11.06
N GLY A 91 0.17 16.45 11.60
CA GLY A 91 1.28 15.90 10.84
C GLY A 91 2.59 15.84 11.64
N MET A 92 3.64 15.26 11.04
CA MET A 92 4.89 14.99 11.75
C MET A 92 5.76 16.24 11.99
N ILE A 93 5.83 17.16 11.04
CA ILE A 93 6.68 18.38 11.17
C ILE A 93 6.04 19.36 12.16
N GLY A 94 6.79 19.74 13.19
CA GLY A 94 6.35 20.48 14.36
C GLY A 94 5.94 19.58 15.55
N ALA A 95 5.98 18.26 15.39
CA ALA A 95 5.56 17.34 16.44
C ALA A 95 6.57 17.30 17.60
N ASN A 96 6.05 17.34 18.82
CA ASN A 96 6.78 17.22 20.06
C ASN A 96 6.61 15.79 20.56
N ALA A 97 7.62 14.98 20.35
CA ALA A 97 7.56 13.52 20.44
C ALA A 97 8.16 12.99 21.74
N LEU A 98 7.52 11.95 22.26
CA LEU A 98 8.03 11.00 23.23
C LEU A 98 8.36 9.72 22.47
N LEU A 99 9.63 9.33 22.44
CA LEU A 99 10.11 8.16 21.70
C LEU A 99 10.65 7.13 22.69
N ALA A 100 10.09 5.93 22.65
CA ALA A 100 10.51 4.76 23.41
C ALA A 100 11.35 3.80 22.56
N TYR A 101 12.49 3.39 23.09
CA TYR A 101 13.40 2.45 22.45
C TYR A 101 14.19 1.68 23.51
N HIS A 102 14.79 0.56 23.12
CA HIS A 102 15.78 -0.13 23.94
C HIS A 102 17.11 0.60 23.85
N ASP A 103 17.59 1.11 24.97
CA ASP A 103 18.90 1.74 25.06
C ASP A 103 20.01 0.70 24.81
N PRO A 104 20.85 0.88 23.78
CA PRO A 104 21.89 -0.10 23.46
C PRO A 104 22.97 -0.25 24.54
N SER A 105 23.11 0.75 25.41
CA SER A 105 24.12 0.74 26.48
C SER A 105 23.63 0.01 27.75
N THR A 106 22.35 0.12 28.08
CA THR A 106 21.77 -0.44 29.31
C THR A 106 20.83 -1.62 29.07
N GLY A 107 20.34 -1.79 27.84
CA GLY A 107 19.29 -2.75 27.46
C GLY A 107 17.89 -2.39 27.96
N ALA A 108 17.78 -1.36 28.82
CA ALA A 108 16.53 -0.90 29.39
C ALA A 108 15.68 -0.15 28.34
N VAL A 109 14.37 -0.11 28.57
CA VAL A 109 13.45 0.67 27.76
C VAL A 109 13.50 2.11 28.25
N SER A 110 13.93 3.02 27.39
CA SER A 110 14.11 4.43 27.70
C SER A 110 13.15 5.29 26.89
N VAL A 111 12.72 6.42 27.45
CA VAL A 111 11.95 7.45 26.74
C VAL A 111 12.75 8.71 26.59
N VAL A 112 12.88 9.15 25.35
CA VAL A 112 13.51 10.42 24.99
C VAL A 112 12.50 11.39 24.41
N THR A 113 12.81 12.69 24.47
CA THR A 113 11.97 13.75 23.89
C THR A 113 12.66 14.45 22.75
N ALA A 114 11.91 14.75 21.69
CA ALA A 114 12.42 15.49 20.56
C ALA A 114 11.34 16.38 19.93
N VAL A 115 11.75 17.54 19.42
CA VAL A 115 10.93 18.34 18.52
C VAL A 115 11.31 17.93 17.10
N ILE A 116 10.34 17.47 16.31
CA ILE A 116 10.53 17.02 14.94
C ILE A 116 10.25 18.19 14.00
N ASP A 117 11.28 18.96 13.65
CA ASP A 117 11.16 20.14 12.79
C ASP A 117 11.49 19.87 11.32
N SER A 118 12.03 18.69 11.02
CA SER A 118 12.49 18.31 9.68
C SER A 118 12.41 16.79 9.48
N TYR A 119 12.61 16.35 8.24
CA TYR A 119 12.72 14.92 7.88
C TYR A 119 14.13 14.35 8.09
N ALA A 120 15.02 15.09 8.77
CA ALA A 120 16.37 14.63 9.05
C ALA A 120 16.36 13.54 10.15
N PRO A 121 17.28 12.55 10.11
CA PRO A 121 17.41 11.56 11.17
C PRO A 121 17.68 12.23 12.52
N LEU A 122 16.95 11.79 13.56
CA LEU A 122 17.16 12.24 14.92
C LEU A 122 18.47 11.65 15.47
N VAL A 123 19.38 12.49 15.94
CA VAL A 123 20.58 12.04 16.66
C VAL A 123 20.20 11.85 18.13
N VAL A 124 20.09 10.59 18.57
CA VAL A 124 19.55 10.22 19.90
C VAL A 124 20.54 10.48 21.07
N ALA A 125 21.65 11.19 20.83
CA ALA A 125 22.73 11.34 21.80
C ALA A 125 22.53 12.46 22.86
N ASP A 126 21.49 13.30 22.77
CA ASP A 126 21.38 14.52 23.60
C ASP A 126 19.94 15.00 23.88
N SER A 127 18.98 14.08 23.99
CA SER A 127 17.53 14.39 23.89
C SER A 127 16.88 14.86 25.20
N THR A 128 17.49 15.85 25.87
CA THR A 128 16.81 16.76 26.81
C THR A 128 16.25 18.00 26.10
N THR A 129 15.87 17.88 24.83
CA THR A 129 15.21 18.99 24.13
C THR A 129 13.90 19.30 24.86
N ASN A 130 13.82 20.53 25.38
CA ASN A 130 12.59 21.02 25.99
C ASN A 130 11.51 21.04 24.91
N LEU A 131 10.46 20.25 25.13
CA LEU A 131 9.25 20.34 24.31
C LEU A 131 8.65 21.74 24.49
N THR A 132 7.84 22.17 23.53
CA THR A 132 7.13 23.46 23.57
C THR A 132 6.03 23.51 24.63
N PHE A 133 5.80 22.41 25.34
CA PHE A 133 4.89 22.30 26.48
C PHE A 133 5.52 21.46 27.58
N ALA A 134 5.06 21.67 28.83
CA ALA A 134 5.60 20.96 29.97
C ALA A 134 5.24 19.46 29.96
N VAL A 135 6.23 18.63 30.24
CA VAL A 135 6.07 17.19 30.51
C VAL A 135 6.45 16.96 31.96
N TYR A 136 5.44 16.73 32.81
CA TYR A 136 5.61 16.56 34.25
C TYR A 136 6.12 15.18 34.63
N SER A 137 5.75 14.16 33.86
CA SER A 137 6.23 12.80 34.02
C SER A 137 6.35 12.13 32.66
N ARG A 138 7.31 11.20 32.52
CA ARG A 138 7.46 10.36 31.32
C ARG A 138 8.09 9.02 31.69
N GLY A 139 7.72 7.97 30.95
CA GLY A 139 8.34 6.66 31.06
C GLY A 139 7.80 5.71 30.01
N ALA A 140 8.48 4.58 29.81
CA ALA A 140 7.97 3.53 28.94
C ALA A 140 8.22 2.17 29.55
N GLU A 141 7.43 1.21 29.11
CA GLU A 141 7.56 -0.19 29.44
C GLU A 141 7.52 -1.04 28.17
N TYR A 142 8.24 -2.15 28.20
CA TYR A 142 8.18 -3.18 27.17
C TYR A 142 7.83 -4.50 27.83
N ALA A 143 6.61 -4.97 27.59
CA ALA A 143 6.09 -6.18 28.23
C ALA A 143 5.25 -6.99 27.24
N GLY A 144 5.47 -8.31 27.22
CA GLY A 144 4.77 -9.21 26.27
C GLY A 144 5.03 -8.85 24.81
N GLY A 145 6.21 -8.30 24.51
CA GLY A 145 6.60 -7.86 23.18
C GLY A 145 5.99 -6.52 22.74
N ALA A 146 5.24 -5.80 23.60
CA ALA A 146 4.55 -4.56 23.26
C ALA A 146 5.18 -3.36 23.98
N TYR A 147 5.23 -2.20 23.32
CA TYR A 147 5.61 -0.93 23.95
C TYR A 147 4.40 -0.24 24.57
N ALA A 148 4.60 0.40 25.72
CA ALA A 148 3.70 1.42 26.22
C ALA A 148 4.51 2.66 26.66
N ILE A 149 4.07 3.84 26.24
CA ILE A 149 4.64 5.15 26.56
C ILE A 149 3.66 5.87 27.48
N HIS A 150 4.13 6.33 28.62
CA HIS A 150 3.36 7.05 29.63
C HIS A 150 3.89 8.47 29.76
N ALA A 151 2.98 9.43 29.92
CA ALA A 151 3.36 10.78 30.31
C ALA A 151 2.23 11.53 31.01
N THR A 152 2.60 12.54 31.80
CA THR A 152 1.71 13.59 32.26
C THR A 152 2.14 14.88 31.59
N ILE A 153 1.28 15.47 30.78
CA ILE A 153 1.62 16.61 29.91
C ILE A 153 0.69 17.79 30.16
N GLN A 154 1.23 19.00 30.02
CA GLN A 154 0.43 20.20 29.88
C GLN A 154 -0.17 20.21 28.47
N LEU A 155 -1.50 20.35 28.35
CA LEU A 155 -2.13 20.48 27.04
C LEU A 155 -1.80 21.86 26.43
N PRO A 156 -1.12 21.90 25.25
CA PRO A 156 -0.74 23.15 24.61
C PRO A 156 -1.94 24.06 24.30
N GLY A 157 -1.71 25.37 24.41
CA GLY A 157 -2.70 26.39 24.04
C GLY A 157 -3.95 26.43 24.91
N ASN A 158 -3.91 25.80 26.10
CA ASN A 158 -5.07 25.65 26.99
C ASN A 158 -6.30 25.06 26.28
N SER A 159 -6.05 24.13 25.34
CA SER A 159 -7.06 23.47 24.51
C SER A 159 -7.12 21.99 24.83
N THR A 160 -8.32 21.42 24.93
CA THR A 160 -8.48 19.97 25.04
C THR A 160 -8.29 19.28 23.70
N ARG A 161 -8.46 20.03 22.59
CA ARG A 161 -8.23 19.55 21.24
C ARG A 161 -6.76 19.70 20.87
N GLN A 162 -6.13 18.59 20.54
CA GLN A 162 -4.72 18.45 20.24
C GLN A 162 -4.53 17.66 18.95
N ASN A 163 -3.45 17.90 18.22
CA ASN A 163 -3.10 17.07 17.07
C ASN A 163 -2.12 16.00 17.56
N ILE A 164 -2.54 14.74 17.54
CA ILE A 164 -1.71 13.62 17.95
C ILE A 164 -1.10 12.93 16.73
N VAL A 165 0.11 12.43 16.88
CA VAL A 165 0.84 11.65 15.87
C VAL A 165 1.52 10.49 16.57
N TRP A 166 1.52 9.31 15.96
CA TRP A 166 2.24 8.16 16.48
C TRP A 166 3.02 7.46 15.37
N GLN A 167 4.14 6.85 15.73
CA GLN A 167 5.03 6.22 14.76
C GLN A 167 5.68 4.96 15.34
N VAL A 168 6.02 4.04 14.44
CA VAL A 168 6.91 2.91 14.70
C VAL A 168 7.98 2.84 13.61
N GLY A 169 9.23 2.55 13.97
CA GLY A 169 10.30 2.37 13.00
C GLY A 169 11.30 1.31 13.43
N SER A 170 12.16 0.92 12.49
CA SER A 170 13.23 -0.05 12.78
C SER A 170 14.33 0.58 13.62
N THR A 171 15.05 -0.26 14.35
CA THR A 171 16.28 0.12 15.04
C THR A 171 17.48 -0.24 14.15
N SER A 172 18.46 0.66 14.03
CA SER A 172 19.69 0.42 13.27
C SER A 172 20.61 -0.60 13.96
N SER A 173 21.67 -1.02 13.27
CA SER A 173 22.60 -2.05 13.77
C SER A 173 23.32 -1.69 15.06
N ASN A 174 23.44 -0.40 15.38
CA ASN A 174 23.98 0.13 16.63
C ASN A 174 22.93 0.27 17.75
N GLY A 175 21.71 -0.23 17.54
CA GLY A 175 20.63 -0.21 18.55
C GLY A 175 19.92 1.15 18.70
N LEU A 176 20.13 2.10 17.78
CA LEU A 176 19.45 3.40 17.80
C LEU A 176 18.21 3.44 16.89
N PRO A 177 17.21 4.29 17.20
CA PRO A 177 16.07 4.53 16.32
C PRO A 177 16.48 4.97 14.90
N ASP A 178 15.99 4.28 13.89
CA ASP A 178 16.12 4.65 12.47
C ASP A 178 14.79 5.20 11.93
N THR A 179 14.83 5.80 10.74
CA THR A 179 13.66 6.32 10.03
C THR A 179 12.53 5.29 9.93
N HIS A 180 11.30 5.72 10.23
CA HIS A 180 10.11 4.89 10.07
C HIS A 180 9.70 4.76 8.60
N GLN A 181 8.80 3.84 8.30
CA GLN A 181 8.25 3.69 6.96
C GLN A 181 7.50 4.96 6.54
N THR A 182 7.70 5.39 5.30
CA THR A 182 7.09 6.62 4.74
C THR A 182 5.90 6.30 3.83
N TYR A 183 5.18 5.24 4.18
CA TYR A 183 3.98 4.74 3.51
C TYR A 183 3.10 3.98 4.51
N GLY A 184 1.89 3.63 4.10
CA GLY A 184 0.95 2.82 4.89
C GLY A 184 0.54 3.51 6.20
N ASP A 185 0.31 2.70 7.23
CA ASP A 185 -0.18 3.11 8.54
C ASP A 185 0.65 4.23 9.18
N ASN A 186 1.98 4.20 9.05
CA ASN A 186 2.87 5.25 9.58
C ASN A 186 2.50 6.65 9.06
N VAL A 187 2.10 6.77 7.80
CA VAL A 187 1.68 8.06 7.23
C VAL A 187 0.29 8.45 7.75
N MET A 188 -0.59 7.47 7.90
CA MET A 188 -1.97 7.69 8.33
C MET A 188 -2.09 7.92 9.85
N SER A 189 -1.02 7.68 10.61
CA SER A 189 -0.97 7.74 12.08
C SER A 189 -0.96 9.17 12.63
N SER A 190 -1.98 9.96 12.29
CA SER A 190 -2.19 11.31 12.82
C SER A 190 -3.68 11.64 12.93
N ARG A 191 -4.10 12.29 14.01
CA ARG A 191 -5.51 12.66 14.28
C ARG A 191 -5.62 13.98 15.04
N SER A 192 -6.74 14.69 14.89
CA SER A 192 -7.11 15.73 15.85
C SER A 192 -7.99 15.09 16.92
N TRP A 193 -7.56 15.21 18.17
CA TRP A 193 -8.08 14.47 19.31
C TRP A 193 -8.52 15.43 20.40
N ASP A 194 -9.73 15.25 20.93
CA ASP A 194 -10.22 16.00 22.07
C ASP A 194 -10.11 15.18 23.36
N PHE A 195 -9.20 15.57 24.25
CA PHE A 195 -8.95 14.88 25.52
C PHE A 195 -10.12 14.97 26.51
N SER A 196 -11.08 15.88 26.31
CA SER A 196 -12.27 15.97 27.17
C SER A 196 -13.38 15.00 26.75
N SER A 197 -13.64 14.89 25.45
CA SER A 197 -14.75 14.08 24.91
C SER A 197 -14.30 12.73 24.38
N GLY A 198 -13.01 12.53 24.14
CA GLY A 198 -12.47 11.37 23.43
C GLY A 198 -12.81 11.35 21.94
N ASN A 199 -13.42 12.43 21.42
CA ASN A 199 -13.80 12.49 20.02
C ASN A 199 -12.55 12.75 19.16
N ALA A 200 -12.38 11.92 18.14
CA ALA A 200 -11.28 11.97 17.21
C ALA A 200 -11.80 12.30 15.82
N THR A 201 -11.32 13.40 15.25
CA THR A 201 -11.54 13.68 13.84
C THR A 201 -10.31 13.27 13.05
N VAL A 202 -10.52 12.43 12.04
CA VAL A 202 -9.54 12.25 10.97
C VAL A 202 -9.52 13.57 10.21
N VAL A 203 -8.58 14.42 10.55
CA VAL A 203 -8.33 15.65 9.81
C VAL A 203 -7.47 15.24 8.63
N VAL A 204 -8.10 15.11 7.47
CA VAL A 204 -7.36 15.16 6.21
C VAL A 204 -6.66 16.51 6.20
N PRO A 205 -5.31 16.57 6.24
CA PRO A 205 -4.60 17.83 6.39
C PRO A 205 -5.05 18.84 5.33
N LYS A 206 -5.46 20.03 5.75
CA LYS A 206 -5.68 21.14 4.84
C LYS A 206 -4.29 21.65 4.48
N SER A 207 -3.85 21.30 3.27
CA SER A 207 -2.49 21.46 2.74
C SER A 207 -1.80 22.77 3.13
N THR A 208 -0.73 22.67 3.92
CA THR A 208 0.34 23.67 3.95
C THR A 208 1.38 23.32 2.88
N GLU A 209 2.23 24.28 2.51
CA GLU A 209 3.11 24.26 1.34
C GLU A 209 3.99 22.99 1.18
N GLY A 210 4.32 22.29 2.28
CA GLY A 210 5.03 21.01 2.29
C GLY A 210 4.17 19.74 2.08
N ASP A 211 2.89 19.77 2.44
CA ASP A 211 1.95 18.64 2.29
C ASP A 211 1.57 18.41 0.82
N ASN A 212 1.58 19.49 0.02
CA ASN A 212 1.38 19.44 -1.43
C ASN A 212 2.41 18.55 -2.13
N ALA A 213 3.66 18.53 -1.66
CA ALA A 213 4.71 17.72 -2.26
C ALA A 213 4.52 16.23 -1.97
N TYR A 214 4.12 15.88 -0.75
CA TYR A 214 3.85 14.49 -0.35
C TYR A 214 2.61 13.92 -1.04
N GLU A 215 1.50 14.64 -1.02
CA GLU A 215 0.27 14.27 -1.75
C GLU A 215 0.54 14.15 -3.25
N ALA A 216 1.36 15.06 -3.82
CA ALA A 216 1.78 14.94 -5.20
C ALA A 216 2.62 13.67 -5.46
N ILE A 217 3.50 13.27 -4.54
CA ILE A 217 4.29 12.03 -4.65
C ILE A 217 3.38 10.81 -4.55
N LEU A 218 2.47 10.75 -3.57
CA LEU A 218 1.53 9.64 -3.41
C LEU A 218 0.59 9.53 -4.61
N ARG A 219 0.05 10.65 -5.10
CA ARG A 219 -0.73 10.72 -6.33
C ARG A 219 0.06 10.22 -7.53
N ARG A 220 1.35 10.58 -7.67
CA ARG A 220 2.21 10.06 -8.74
C ARG A 220 2.45 8.55 -8.60
N LYS A 221 2.68 8.03 -7.39
CA LYS A 221 2.79 6.58 -7.14
C LYS A 221 1.50 5.84 -7.51
N ASN A 222 0.34 6.38 -7.14
CA ASN A 222 -0.97 5.81 -7.48
C ASN A 222 -1.22 5.82 -8.99
N ILE A 223 -0.94 6.95 -9.66
CA ILE A 223 -1.04 7.05 -11.13
C ILE A 223 -0.11 6.03 -11.80
N HIS A 224 1.15 5.94 -11.36
CA HIS A 224 2.10 4.93 -11.85
C HIS A 224 1.54 3.51 -11.69
N GLY A 225 1.01 3.17 -10.51
CA GLY A 225 0.42 1.87 -10.23
C GLY A 225 -0.76 1.54 -11.15
N VAL A 226 -1.70 2.47 -11.31
CA VAL A 226 -2.90 2.28 -12.15
C VAL A 226 -2.54 2.14 -13.63
N LEU A 227 -1.69 3.03 -14.15
CA LEU A 227 -1.25 2.97 -15.56
C LEU A 227 -0.58 1.63 -15.87
N ASN A 228 0.29 1.16 -14.97
CA ASN A 228 1.04 -0.08 -15.19
C ASN A 228 0.19 -1.33 -14.95
N ALA A 229 -0.77 -1.31 -14.02
CA ALA A 229 -1.73 -2.40 -13.86
C ALA A 229 -2.64 -2.55 -15.09
N LEU A 230 -3.12 -1.45 -15.65
CA LEU A 230 -3.95 -1.46 -16.87
C LEU A 230 -3.14 -1.92 -18.10
N SER A 231 -1.94 -1.39 -18.27
CA SER A 231 -1.06 -1.72 -19.40
C SER A 231 -0.47 -3.13 -19.27
N TRP A 232 0.54 -3.28 -18.42
CA TRP A 232 1.34 -4.49 -18.25
C TRP A 232 0.53 -5.62 -17.62
N GLY A 233 -0.35 -5.27 -16.68
CA GLY A 233 -1.15 -6.25 -15.94
C GLY A 233 -2.39 -6.78 -16.66
N ALA A 234 -2.92 -6.07 -17.66
CA ALA A 234 -4.18 -6.45 -18.33
C ALA A 234 -4.13 -6.41 -19.87
N LEU A 235 -3.75 -5.28 -20.48
CA LEU A 235 -3.78 -5.13 -21.94
C LEU A 235 -2.79 -6.07 -22.66
N PHE A 236 -1.55 -6.19 -22.17
CA PHE A 236 -0.55 -7.09 -22.74
C PHE A 236 -1.01 -8.57 -22.70
N PRO A 237 -1.40 -9.13 -21.54
CA PRO A 237 -1.95 -10.48 -21.46
C PRO A 237 -3.20 -10.69 -22.33
N LEU A 238 -4.15 -9.73 -22.31
CA LEU A 238 -5.37 -9.81 -23.11
C LEU A 238 -5.04 -9.91 -24.61
N GLY A 239 -4.14 -9.05 -25.11
CA GLY A 239 -3.72 -9.09 -26.50
C GLY A 239 -3.07 -10.42 -26.90
N VAL A 240 -2.31 -11.06 -26.00
CA VAL A 240 -1.72 -12.40 -26.24
C VAL A 240 -2.81 -13.48 -26.30
N ILE A 241 -3.79 -13.44 -25.40
CA ILE A 241 -4.95 -14.35 -25.38
C ILE A 241 -5.73 -14.23 -26.70
N LEU A 242 -6.07 -13.00 -27.12
CA LEU A 242 -6.80 -12.75 -28.36
C LEU A 242 -6.03 -13.31 -29.57
N ALA A 243 -4.73 -13.04 -29.68
CA ALA A 243 -3.92 -13.56 -30.79
C ALA A 243 -3.80 -15.08 -30.82
N ARG A 244 -3.65 -15.73 -29.66
CA ARG A 244 -3.48 -17.17 -29.56
C ARG A 244 -4.75 -17.91 -29.96
N TYR A 245 -5.90 -17.48 -29.44
CA TYR A 245 -7.14 -18.25 -29.56
C TYR A 245 -8.00 -17.83 -30.76
N MET A 246 -8.12 -16.54 -31.07
CA MET A 246 -8.98 -16.10 -32.18
C MET A 246 -8.39 -16.46 -33.54
N ARG A 247 -7.05 -16.53 -33.66
CA ARG A 247 -6.36 -16.89 -34.92
C ARG A 247 -6.73 -18.28 -35.45
N VAL A 248 -7.28 -19.16 -34.62
CA VAL A 248 -7.70 -20.52 -35.03
C VAL A 248 -8.93 -20.49 -35.94
N PHE A 249 -9.73 -19.41 -35.88
CA PHE A 249 -10.97 -19.26 -36.64
C PHE A 249 -10.74 -18.43 -37.91
N PRO A 250 -10.91 -19.00 -39.12
CA PRO A 250 -10.73 -18.27 -40.37
C PRO A 250 -11.65 -17.06 -40.51
N SER A 251 -12.86 -17.10 -39.93
CA SER A 251 -13.83 -16.00 -39.94
C SER A 251 -13.37 -14.77 -39.14
N LEU A 252 -12.33 -14.91 -38.31
CA LEU A 252 -11.77 -13.83 -37.51
C LEU A 252 -10.45 -13.31 -38.11
N ASP A 253 -10.04 -13.75 -39.29
CA ASP A 253 -8.93 -13.16 -40.04
C ASP A 253 -9.47 -12.01 -40.91
N PRO A 254 -8.95 -10.76 -40.81
CA PRO A 254 -7.77 -10.31 -40.06
C PRO A 254 -8.06 -9.70 -38.67
N ALA A 255 -9.30 -9.77 -38.18
CA ALA A 255 -9.72 -9.13 -36.92
C ALA A 255 -8.84 -9.49 -35.70
N TRP A 256 -8.46 -10.76 -35.52
CA TRP A 256 -7.58 -11.18 -34.41
C TRP A 256 -6.24 -10.41 -34.41
N PHE A 257 -5.71 -10.12 -35.60
CA PHE A 257 -4.43 -9.44 -35.77
C PHE A 257 -4.56 -7.97 -35.36
N TYR A 258 -5.60 -7.29 -35.80
CA TYR A 258 -5.85 -5.90 -35.43
C TYR A 258 -6.17 -5.75 -33.94
N LEU A 259 -6.96 -6.65 -33.36
CA LEU A 259 -7.25 -6.65 -31.92
C LEU A 259 -5.97 -6.86 -31.09
N HIS A 260 -5.12 -7.80 -31.50
CA HIS A 260 -3.82 -8.00 -30.87
C HIS A 260 -2.98 -6.72 -30.93
N VAL A 261 -2.77 -6.17 -32.13
CA VAL A 261 -1.95 -4.96 -32.33
C VAL A 261 -2.52 -3.79 -31.54
N ALA A 262 -3.84 -3.58 -31.52
CA ALA A 262 -4.47 -2.53 -30.75
C ALA A 262 -4.16 -2.66 -29.25
N CYS A 263 -4.36 -3.85 -28.66
CA CYS A 263 -4.00 -4.09 -27.26
C CYS A 263 -2.51 -3.84 -26.97
N GLN A 264 -1.60 -4.35 -27.83
CA GLN A 264 -0.17 -4.20 -27.63
C GLN A 264 0.30 -2.75 -27.77
N CYS A 265 -0.16 -2.03 -28.79
CA CYS A 265 0.20 -0.62 -29.01
C CYS A 265 -0.37 0.28 -27.91
N SER A 266 -1.65 0.12 -27.54
CA SER A 266 -2.24 0.88 -26.43
C SER A 266 -1.56 0.56 -25.10
N GLY A 267 -1.31 -0.72 -24.84
CA GLY A 267 -0.54 -1.17 -23.67
C GLY A 267 0.83 -0.51 -23.64
N TYR A 268 1.60 -0.58 -24.72
CA TYR A 268 2.94 0.01 -24.79
C TYR A 268 2.94 1.52 -24.53
N VAL A 269 2.02 2.29 -25.11
CA VAL A 269 1.94 3.74 -24.90
C VAL A 269 1.62 4.07 -23.44
N ILE A 270 0.58 3.47 -22.87
CA ILE A 270 0.20 3.67 -21.45
C ILE A 270 1.34 3.23 -20.52
N GLY A 271 1.94 2.08 -20.84
CA GLY A 271 3.04 1.49 -20.07
C GLY A 271 4.32 2.31 -20.13
N ALA A 272 4.63 2.95 -21.25
CA ALA A 272 5.77 3.86 -21.39
C ALA A 272 5.61 5.11 -20.51
N VAL A 273 4.41 5.69 -20.46
CA VAL A 273 4.10 6.81 -19.55
C VAL A 273 4.24 6.36 -18.09
N GLY A 274 3.65 5.21 -17.74
CA GLY A 274 3.79 4.61 -16.42
C GLY A 274 5.24 4.35 -16.03
N TRP A 275 6.03 3.77 -16.93
CA TRP A 275 7.46 3.49 -16.74
C TRP A 275 8.27 4.77 -16.53
N GLY A 276 8.06 5.79 -17.37
CA GLY A 276 8.72 7.09 -17.24
C GLY A 276 8.40 7.76 -15.90
N LEU A 277 7.14 7.71 -15.45
CA LEU A 277 6.75 8.18 -14.13
C LEU A 277 7.49 7.40 -13.01
N GLY A 278 7.60 6.08 -13.16
CA GLY A 278 8.32 5.20 -12.23
C GLY A 278 9.78 5.59 -12.04
N LEU A 279 10.48 5.97 -13.11
CA LEU A 279 11.88 6.42 -13.04
C LEU A 279 12.06 7.70 -12.21
N THR A 280 11.03 8.54 -12.13
CA THR A 280 11.07 9.80 -11.37
C THR A 280 10.72 9.63 -9.89
N LEU A 281 10.27 8.45 -9.45
CA LEU A 281 9.75 8.21 -8.10
C LEU A 281 10.81 7.83 -7.03
N GLY A 282 12.11 7.75 -7.40
CA GLY A 282 13.27 7.65 -6.48
C GLY A 282 13.43 6.34 -5.70
N ASN A 283 14.67 5.93 -5.36
CA ASN A 283 14.97 4.56 -4.86
C ASN A 283 15.28 4.47 -3.36
N LYS A 284 14.50 3.73 -2.58
CA LYS A 284 14.91 3.25 -1.24
C LYS A 284 14.39 1.83 -0.98
N GLY A 285 15.29 0.91 -0.61
CA GLY A 285 14.97 -0.47 -0.20
C GLY A 285 15.14 -1.56 -1.28
N ALA A 286 15.27 -2.82 -0.84
CA ALA A 286 15.55 -3.97 -1.72
C ALA A 286 14.36 -4.34 -2.64
N LEU A 287 13.13 -4.33 -2.12
CA LEU A 287 11.91 -4.57 -2.92
C LEU A 287 11.77 -3.54 -4.06
N TYR A 288 12.08 -2.28 -3.75
CA TYR A 288 12.13 -1.19 -4.73
C TYR A 288 13.15 -1.49 -5.84
N SER A 289 14.35 -1.94 -5.48
CA SER A 289 15.40 -2.31 -6.44
C SER A 289 14.97 -3.45 -7.36
N TYR A 290 14.29 -4.49 -6.86
CA TYR A 290 13.79 -5.58 -7.71
C TYR A 290 12.70 -5.13 -8.68
N HIS A 291 11.69 -4.38 -8.21
CA HIS A 291 10.63 -3.86 -9.05
C HIS A 291 11.19 -2.95 -10.16
N ARG A 292 12.12 -2.07 -9.79
CA ARG A 292 12.79 -1.18 -10.75
C ARG A 292 13.60 -1.95 -11.78
N ASN A 293 14.38 -2.95 -11.37
CA ASN A 293 15.19 -3.74 -12.30
C ASN A 293 14.33 -4.52 -13.30
N ILE A 294 13.23 -5.12 -12.84
CA ILE A 294 12.28 -5.80 -13.72
C ILE A 294 11.61 -4.78 -14.66
N GLY A 295 11.19 -3.62 -14.15
CA GLY A 295 10.61 -2.55 -14.96
C GLY A 295 11.56 -2.01 -16.04
N ILE A 296 12.85 -1.84 -15.71
CA ILE A 296 13.89 -1.44 -16.67
C ILE A 296 14.11 -2.53 -17.73
N ALA A 297 14.04 -3.81 -17.38
CA ALA A 297 14.16 -4.90 -18.35
C ALA A 297 12.92 -5.06 -19.24
N LEU A 298 11.73 -4.84 -18.69
CA LEU A 298 10.46 -4.93 -19.42
C LEU A 298 10.38 -3.95 -20.59
N PHE A 299 10.85 -2.71 -20.40
CA PHE A 299 10.76 -1.66 -21.41
C PHE A 299 11.45 -2.04 -22.74
N PRO A 300 12.77 -2.36 -22.81
CA PRO A 300 13.42 -2.76 -24.05
C PRO A 300 12.85 -4.05 -24.63
N LEU A 301 12.44 -5.03 -23.82
CA LEU A 301 11.80 -6.25 -24.30
C LEU A 301 10.46 -5.96 -25.00
N ALA A 302 9.66 -5.06 -24.44
CA ALA A 302 8.40 -4.65 -25.05
C ALA A 302 8.63 -3.78 -26.30
N THR A 303 9.64 -2.91 -26.30
CA THR A 303 10.03 -2.13 -27.48
C THR A 303 10.41 -3.07 -28.63
N LEU A 304 11.21 -4.10 -28.36
CA LEU A 304 11.55 -5.15 -29.31
C LEU A 304 10.27 -5.82 -29.89
N GLN A 305 9.28 -6.11 -29.03
CA GLN A 305 7.99 -6.66 -29.47
C GLN A 305 7.20 -5.72 -30.38
N VAL A 306 7.17 -4.41 -30.11
CA VAL A 306 6.51 -3.44 -31.00
C VAL A 306 7.22 -3.34 -32.34
N PHE A 307 8.57 -3.33 -32.35
CA PHE A 307 9.35 -3.36 -33.59
C PHE A 307 9.13 -4.63 -34.41
N ALA A 308 8.69 -5.73 -33.80
CA ALA A 308 8.35 -6.96 -34.51
C ALA A 308 7.30 -6.72 -35.62
N LEU A 309 6.44 -5.71 -35.48
CA LEU A 309 5.48 -5.31 -36.52
C LEU A 309 6.16 -4.77 -37.77
N LEU A 310 7.22 -3.96 -37.62
CA LEU A 310 7.96 -3.37 -38.74
C LEU A 310 8.80 -4.41 -39.48
N ILE A 311 9.42 -5.34 -38.74
CA ILE A 311 10.31 -6.36 -39.31
C ILE A 311 9.58 -7.66 -39.66
N ARG A 312 8.25 -7.66 -39.71
CA ARG A 312 7.41 -8.86 -39.90
C ARG A 312 7.65 -9.49 -41.28
N PRO A 313 8.31 -10.67 -41.38
CA PRO A 313 8.62 -11.27 -42.68
C PRO A 313 7.37 -11.86 -43.35
N LYS A 314 7.41 -11.98 -44.69
CA LYS A 314 6.40 -12.71 -45.48
C LYS A 314 6.31 -14.17 -44.99
N LYS A 315 5.13 -14.79 -45.09
CA LYS A 315 4.90 -16.17 -44.58
C LYS A 315 5.74 -17.23 -45.30
N THR A 316 6.24 -16.94 -46.51
CA THR A 316 6.94 -17.88 -47.40
C THR A 316 8.45 -17.97 -47.18
N VAL A 317 9.06 -17.07 -46.38
CA VAL A 317 10.52 -17.03 -46.21
C VAL A 317 10.96 -17.75 -44.93
N LYS A 318 12.12 -18.44 -44.95
CA LYS A 318 12.66 -19.19 -43.80
C LYS A 318 12.82 -18.33 -42.53
N VAL A 319 13.19 -17.05 -42.69
CA VAL A 319 13.32 -16.08 -41.59
C VAL A 319 12.03 -15.92 -40.77
N ARG A 320 10.86 -16.21 -41.36
CA ARG A 320 9.57 -16.20 -40.66
C ARG A 320 9.54 -17.12 -39.45
N PHE A 321 10.22 -18.27 -39.52
CA PHE A 321 10.31 -19.21 -38.42
C PHE A 321 11.03 -18.61 -37.21
N TYR A 322 12.24 -18.08 -37.41
CA TYR A 322 13.01 -17.42 -36.35
C TYR A 322 12.28 -16.21 -35.77
N TRP A 323 11.65 -15.41 -36.63
CA TRP A 323 10.81 -14.29 -36.18
C TRP A 323 9.65 -14.77 -35.28
N ASN A 324 8.97 -15.87 -35.63
CA ASN A 324 7.90 -16.41 -34.80
C ASN A 324 8.42 -16.90 -33.45
N LEU A 325 9.58 -17.60 -33.43
CA LEU A 325 10.20 -18.09 -32.21
C LEU A 325 10.55 -16.95 -31.27
N TYR A 326 11.25 -15.94 -31.78
CA TYR A 326 11.58 -14.70 -31.08
C TYR A 326 10.33 -13.99 -30.54
N HIS A 327 9.34 -13.76 -31.40
CA HIS A 327 8.15 -13.01 -31.05
C HIS A 327 7.36 -13.72 -29.95
N TRP A 328 7.21 -15.04 -30.03
CA TRP A 328 6.58 -15.84 -28.98
C TRP A 328 7.39 -15.86 -27.69
N SER A 329 8.68 -16.23 -27.74
CA SER A 329 9.47 -16.41 -26.52
C SER A 329 9.57 -15.12 -25.72
N VAL A 330 9.96 -14.02 -26.38
CA VAL A 330 10.06 -12.70 -25.72
C VAL A 330 8.69 -12.19 -25.31
N GLY A 331 7.63 -12.45 -26.09
CA GLY A 331 6.27 -12.03 -25.76
C GLY A 331 5.74 -12.67 -24.47
N TYR A 332 5.91 -13.99 -24.29
CA TYR A 332 5.52 -14.66 -23.04
C TYR A 332 6.39 -14.21 -21.86
N THR A 333 7.69 -14.00 -22.06
CA THR A 333 8.57 -13.45 -21.03
C THR A 333 8.08 -12.08 -20.55
N VAL A 334 7.70 -11.18 -21.47
CA VAL A 334 7.12 -9.87 -21.12
C VAL A 334 5.85 -10.04 -20.28
N VAL A 335 4.94 -10.94 -20.65
CA VAL A 335 3.70 -11.18 -19.89
C VAL A 335 3.99 -11.68 -18.47
N ILE A 336 4.88 -12.67 -18.30
CA ILE A 336 5.22 -13.23 -16.99
C ILE A 336 5.88 -12.16 -16.10
N LEU A 337 6.89 -11.47 -16.62
CA LEU A 337 7.57 -10.41 -15.88
C LEU A 337 6.63 -9.26 -15.53
N SER A 338 5.68 -8.92 -16.42
CA SER A 338 4.66 -7.89 -16.17
C SER A 338 3.80 -8.21 -14.96
N VAL A 339 3.22 -9.42 -14.91
CA VAL A 339 2.37 -9.84 -13.79
C VAL A 339 3.15 -9.84 -12.46
N LEU A 340 4.36 -10.41 -12.46
CA LEU A 340 5.23 -10.40 -11.28
C LEU A 340 5.59 -8.97 -10.84
N ASN A 341 5.85 -8.08 -11.79
CA ASN A 341 6.22 -6.70 -11.48
C ASN A 341 5.05 -5.89 -10.92
N VAL A 342 3.82 -6.15 -11.38
CA VAL A 342 2.61 -5.52 -10.82
C VAL A 342 2.40 -5.96 -9.37
N PHE A 343 2.54 -7.25 -9.05
CA PHE A 343 2.46 -7.71 -7.64
C PHE A 343 3.52 -7.04 -6.76
N LYS A 344 4.77 -6.98 -7.22
CA LYS A 344 5.83 -6.25 -6.50
C LYS A 344 5.50 -4.76 -6.32
N GLY A 345 4.91 -4.13 -7.34
CA GLY A 345 4.48 -2.73 -7.28
C GLY A 345 3.37 -2.52 -6.24
N ILE A 346 2.40 -3.44 -6.15
CA ILE A 346 1.36 -3.44 -5.13
C ILE A 346 1.97 -3.61 -3.73
N ASP A 347 2.92 -4.53 -3.57
CA ASP A 347 3.59 -4.76 -2.28
C ASP A 347 4.47 -3.56 -1.84
N ILE A 348 4.99 -2.76 -2.78
CA ILE A 348 5.69 -1.49 -2.50
C ILE A 348 4.71 -0.38 -2.14
N LEU A 349 3.59 -0.28 -2.85
CA LEU A 349 2.60 0.77 -2.62
C LEU A 349 1.82 0.53 -1.33
N GLN A 350 1.69 -0.73 -0.90
CA GLN A 350 0.88 -1.18 0.23
C GLN A 350 -0.51 -0.53 0.27
N PRO A 351 -1.29 -0.60 -0.82
CA PRO A 351 -2.66 -0.09 -0.81
C PRO A 351 -3.55 -1.02 0.02
N ASP A 352 -4.78 -0.59 0.29
CA ASP A 352 -5.81 -1.46 0.88
C ASP A 352 -5.85 -2.83 0.18
N GLN A 353 -6.05 -3.90 0.95
CA GLN A 353 -6.04 -5.28 0.43
C GLN A 353 -7.04 -5.48 -0.73
N LYS A 354 -8.13 -4.69 -0.79
CA LYS A 354 -9.11 -4.69 -1.89
C LYS A 354 -8.46 -4.50 -3.27
N TYR A 355 -7.38 -3.72 -3.38
CA TYR A 355 -6.69 -3.51 -4.66
C TYR A 355 -5.86 -4.73 -5.08
N LYS A 356 -5.18 -5.37 -4.12
CA LYS A 356 -4.46 -6.62 -4.34
C LYS A 356 -5.42 -7.73 -4.75
N HIS A 357 -6.53 -7.88 -4.03
CA HIS A 357 -7.60 -8.82 -4.37
C HIS A 357 -8.23 -8.51 -5.74
N GLY A 358 -8.46 -7.24 -6.05
CA GLY A 358 -8.95 -6.81 -7.36
C GLY A 358 -8.03 -7.24 -8.51
N TYR A 359 -6.72 -7.03 -8.36
CA TYR A 359 -5.76 -7.46 -9.37
C TYR A 359 -5.66 -8.99 -9.50
N VAL A 360 -5.70 -9.72 -8.38
CA VAL A 360 -5.81 -11.20 -8.40
C VAL A 360 -7.07 -11.63 -9.17
N GLY A 361 -8.20 -10.96 -8.96
CA GLY A 361 -9.43 -11.18 -9.72
C GLY A 361 -9.24 -11.01 -11.22
N VAL A 362 -8.56 -9.94 -11.66
CA VAL A 362 -8.24 -9.71 -13.09
C VAL A 362 -7.41 -10.86 -13.66
N VAL A 363 -6.35 -11.28 -12.96
CA VAL A 363 -5.48 -12.37 -13.42
C VAL A 363 -6.26 -13.69 -13.52
N LEU A 364 -7.09 -14.01 -12.53
CA LEU A 364 -7.93 -15.20 -12.53
C LEU A 364 -8.94 -15.20 -13.67
N VAL A 365 -9.59 -14.06 -13.94
CA VAL A 365 -10.52 -13.93 -15.08
C VAL A 365 -9.79 -14.16 -16.40
N LEU A 366 -8.62 -13.55 -16.60
CA LEU A 366 -7.82 -13.76 -17.82
C LEU A 366 -7.39 -15.22 -17.97
N ALA A 367 -6.97 -15.87 -16.88
CA ALA A 367 -6.60 -17.28 -16.87
C ALA A 367 -7.80 -18.20 -17.19
N MET A 368 -8.97 -17.94 -16.62
CA MET A 368 -10.20 -18.68 -16.91
C MET A 368 -10.62 -18.51 -18.38
N VAL A 369 -10.62 -17.29 -18.90
CA VAL A 369 -10.92 -17.03 -20.32
C VAL A 369 -9.94 -17.77 -21.21
N ALA A 370 -8.63 -17.71 -20.91
CA ALA A 370 -7.62 -18.44 -21.67
C ALA A 370 -7.85 -19.96 -21.62
N PHE A 371 -8.17 -20.52 -20.45
CA PHE A 371 -8.46 -21.94 -20.28
C PHE A 371 -9.67 -22.39 -21.11
N VAL A 372 -10.79 -21.66 -21.01
CA VAL A 372 -12.01 -21.95 -21.78
C VAL A 372 -11.71 -21.90 -23.28
N LEU A 373 -11.01 -20.86 -23.75
CA LEU A 373 -10.63 -20.73 -25.16
C LEU A 373 -9.65 -21.82 -25.62
N GLU A 374 -8.72 -22.27 -24.77
CA GLU A 374 -7.84 -23.41 -25.08
C GLU A 374 -8.66 -24.69 -25.28
N VAL A 375 -9.61 -24.99 -24.39
CA VAL A 375 -10.51 -26.16 -24.55
C VAL A 375 -11.29 -26.09 -25.86
N PHE A 376 -11.90 -24.92 -26.18
CA PHE A 376 -12.61 -24.73 -27.44
C PHE A 376 -11.69 -24.87 -28.67
N THR A 377 -10.49 -24.31 -28.63
CA THR A 377 -9.56 -24.41 -29.77
C THR A 377 -9.02 -25.83 -29.95
N LEU A 378 -8.80 -26.59 -28.87
CA LEU A 378 -8.43 -28.00 -28.94
C LEU A 378 -9.54 -28.84 -29.58
N THR A 379 -10.81 -28.67 -29.19
CA THR A 379 -11.93 -29.40 -29.82
C THR A 379 -12.06 -29.13 -31.31
N VAL A 380 -11.86 -27.86 -31.74
CA VAL A 380 -11.85 -27.49 -33.17
C VAL A 380 -10.69 -28.15 -33.91
N ARG A 381 -9.49 -28.22 -33.31
CA ARG A 381 -8.32 -28.88 -33.90
C ARG A 381 -8.54 -30.39 -34.06
N PHE A 382 -9.06 -31.06 -33.05
CA PHE A 382 -9.38 -32.50 -33.13
C PHE A 382 -10.44 -32.80 -34.19
N LYS A 383 -11.49 -31.98 -34.30
CA LYS A 383 -12.55 -32.15 -35.32
C LYS A 383 -12.03 -31.95 -36.76
N LYS A 384 -11.05 -31.07 -36.97
CA LYS A 384 -10.38 -30.91 -38.27
C LYS A 384 -9.44 -32.08 -38.58
N GLY A 385 -8.70 -32.57 -37.59
CA GLY A 385 -7.82 -33.73 -37.74
C GLY A 385 -8.58 -35.00 -38.12
N GLY A 386 -9.74 -35.26 -37.51
CA GLY A 386 -10.56 -36.44 -37.81
C GLY A 386 -11.29 -36.42 -39.17
N LYS A 387 -11.43 -35.25 -39.82
CA LYS A 387 -12.05 -35.13 -41.16
C LYS A 387 -11.06 -35.26 -42.32
N GLY A 388 -9.76 -35.35 -42.05
CA GLY A 388 -8.71 -35.52 -43.07
C GLY A 388 -8.20 -36.96 -43.21
N SER A 389 -8.84 -37.92 -42.56
CA SER A 389 -8.41 -39.33 -42.49
C SER A 389 -9.49 -40.32 -42.94
N GLY A 390 -10.52 -39.84 -43.66
CA GLY A 390 -11.60 -40.65 -44.23
C GLY A 390 -11.57 -40.63 -45.74
#